data_AF-A0A2M7KIR3-F1
#
_entry.id   AF-A0A2M7KIR3-F1
#
_cell.length_a   1.000
_cell.length_b   1.000
_cell.length_c   1.000
_cell.angle_alpha   90.00
_cell.angle_beta   90.00
_cell.angle_gamma   90.00
#
_symmetry.space_group_name_H-M   'P 1'
#
loop_
_entity.id
_entity.type
_entity.pdbx_description
1 polymer ?
#
loop_
_entity_poly.entity_id
_entity_poly.type
_entity_poly.pdbx_seq_one_letter_code
_entity_poly.pdbx_strand_id
1 'polypeptide(L)'
;VEKALALVKLDGFKRTESEGIECYTADITYPVEREKLLTSFHEWQGASGDFGFHYDPYNFDSGPEQDFFRQLLDLLGQSPEETEDVYFTGALTDPNKTDFFVEYRGEDDRMHRYTPDFVLRRKDGKCLIVEIKAEHDKAHPVDGETGRKAMALRQWEDLNPDRLKYHMIFAQRDTIGHEQLKPEREFVEEGKP
;
A
#
# COMPACT_ATOMS: atom_id res chain seq x y z
N VAL A 1 26.24 0.49 0.14
CA VAL A 1 25.71 0.34 -1.24
C VAL A 1 24.23 0.61 -1.13
N GLU A 2 23.73 1.68 -1.74
CA GLU A 2 22.29 1.92 -1.87
C GLU A 2 21.74 0.95 -2.92
N LYS A 3 20.63 0.27 -2.61
CA LYS A 3 19.97 -0.66 -3.53
C LYS A 3 18.56 -0.13 -3.77
N ALA A 4 18.25 0.19 -5.03
CA ALA A 4 16.89 0.50 -5.43
C ALA A 4 16.03 -0.77 -5.32
N LEU A 5 14.84 -0.64 -4.72
CA LEU A 5 13.83 -1.71 -4.67
C LEU A 5 12.80 -1.44 -5.75
N ALA A 6 12.49 -2.45 -6.55
CA ALA A 6 11.41 -2.36 -7.52
C ALA A 6 10.08 -2.70 -6.85
N LEU A 7 9.15 -1.74 -6.79
CA LEU A 7 7.76 -2.01 -6.38
C LEU A 7 7.05 -2.93 -7.38
N VAL A 8 7.39 -2.81 -8.66
CA VAL A 8 6.92 -3.67 -9.77
C VAL A 8 8.12 -4.12 -10.60
N LYS A 9 8.22 -5.43 -10.86
CA LYS A 9 9.25 -6.06 -11.69
C LYS A 9 8.61 -6.67 -12.92
N LEU A 10 8.74 -5.99 -14.06
CA LEU A 10 8.11 -6.41 -15.32
C LEU A 10 8.49 -7.83 -15.76
N ASP A 11 9.71 -8.28 -15.46
CA ASP A 11 10.18 -9.65 -15.77
C ASP A 11 9.37 -10.74 -15.06
N GLY A 12 8.68 -10.42 -13.96
CA GLY A 12 7.78 -11.33 -13.25
C GLY A 12 6.39 -11.45 -13.87
N PHE A 13 6.09 -10.67 -14.91
CA PHE A 13 4.80 -10.63 -15.60
C PHE A 13 4.88 -11.26 -16.98
N LYS A 14 3.74 -11.72 -17.48
CA LYS A 14 3.61 -12.21 -18.85
C LYS A 14 3.51 -11.03 -19.79
N ARG A 15 4.49 -10.89 -20.67
CA ARG A 15 4.44 -9.92 -21.78
C ARG A 15 3.41 -10.35 -22.81
N THR A 16 2.46 -9.47 -23.11
CA THR A 16 1.43 -9.63 -24.14
C THR A 16 1.34 -8.37 -25.00
N GLU A 17 0.66 -8.45 -26.13
CA GLU A 17 0.37 -7.30 -26.98
C GLU A 17 -1.15 -7.17 -27.10
N SER A 18 -1.68 -5.96 -26.86
CA SER A 18 -3.09 -5.64 -27.01
C SER A 18 -3.21 -4.33 -27.78
N GLU A 19 -3.92 -4.35 -28.91
CA GLU A 19 -4.11 -3.16 -29.77
C GLU A 19 -2.80 -2.47 -30.19
N GLY A 20 -1.71 -3.24 -30.35
CA GLY A 20 -0.38 -2.71 -30.69
C GLY A 20 0.35 -2.05 -29.52
N ILE A 21 -0.21 -2.12 -28.31
CA ILE A 21 0.38 -1.67 -27.05
C ILE A 21 0.95 -2.89 -26.33
N GLU A 22 2.19 -2.74 -25.86
CA GLU A 22 2.81 -3.74 -24.99
C GLU A 22 2.15 -3.73 -23.62
N CYS A 23 1.73 -4.91 -23.16
CA CYS A 23 1.09 -5.10 -21.86
C CYS A 23 1.85 -6.16 -21.05
N TYR A 24 1.81 -6.02 -19.73
CA TYR A 24 2.40 -6.96 -18.78
C TYR A 24 1.28 -7.46 -17.87
N THR A 25 0.96 -8.75 -17.96
CA THR A 25 -0.22 -9.34 -17.31
C THR A 25 0.16 -10.45 -16.32
N ALA A 26 -0.70 -10.67 -15.34
CA ALA A 26 -0.61 -11.79 -14.40
C ALA A 26 -2.03 -12.28 -14.07
N ASP A 27 -2.14 -13.56 -13.76
CA ASP A 27 -3.41 -14.12 -13.30
C ASP A 27 -3.60 -13.80 -11.81
N ILE A 28 -4.78 -13.31 -11.47
CA ILE A 28 -5.22 -13.12 -10.08
C ILE A 28 -6.37 -14.09 -9.78
N THR A 29 -6.46 -14.55 -8.53
CA THR A 29 -7.58 -15.38 -8.05
C THR A 29 -8.17 -14.74 -6.82
N TYR A 30 -9.48 -14.58 -6.80
CA TYR A 30 -10.21 -14.00 -5.68
C TYR A 30 -11.55 -14.72 -5.49
N PRO A 31 -12.08 -14.80 -4.25
CA PRO A 31 -13.44 -15.26 -4.01
C PRO A 31 -14.46 -14.32 -4.67
N VAL A 32 -15.54 -14.85 -5.25
CA VAL A 32 -16.55 -14.07 -6.00
C VAL A 32 -17.14 -12.93 -5.18
N GLU A 33 -17.33 -13.12 -3.88
CA GLU A 33 -17.81 -12.09 -2.95
C GLU A 33 -16.87 -10.87 -2.82
N ARG A 34 -15.59 -11.02 -3.20
CA ARG A 34 -14.59 -9.94 -3.25
C ARG A 34 -14.53 -9.24 -4.61
N GLU A 35 -15.34 -9.62 -5.59
CA GLU A 35 -15.37 -8.95 -6.90
C GLU A 35 -15.64 -7.44 -6.76
N LYS A 36 -16.48 -7.04 -5.80
CA LYS A 36 -16.76 -5.63 -5.46
C LYS A 36 -15.53 -4.83 -4.97
N LEU A 37 -14.45 -5.52 -4.59
CA LEU A 37 -13.18 -4.93 -4.16
C LEU A 37 -12.20 -4.78 -5.32
N LEU A 38 -12.51 -5.34 -6.50
CA LEU A 38 -11.78 -5.00 -7.72
C LEU A 38 -12.12 -3.58 -8.12
N THR A 39 -11.08 -2.79 -8.32
CA THR A 39 -11.19 -1.38 -8.71
C THR A 39 -10.37 -1.18 -9.96
N SER A 40 -11.02 -0.79 -11.05
CA SER A 40 -10.31 -0.45 -12.28
C SER A 40 -9.91 1.02 -12.31
N PHE A 41 -8.77 1.31 -12.92
CA PHE A 41 -8.32 2.68 -13.16
C PHE A 41 -9.37 3.47 -13.95
N HIS A 42 -9.96 2.85 -14.97
CA HIS A 42 -10.96 3.51 -15.82
C HIS A 42 -12.18 4.01 -15.02
N GLU A 43 -12.63 3.25 -14.01
CA GLU A 43 -13.75 3.68 -13.17
C GLU A 43 -13.39 4.83 -12.23
N TRP A 44 -12.11 4.94 -11.83
CA TRP A 44 -11.64 5.85 -10.78
C TRP A 44 -10.72 6.96 -11.29
N GLN A 45 -10.48 7.04 -12.60
CA GLN A 45 -9.57 8.00 -13.23
C GLN A 45 -9.87 9.45 -12.83
N GLY A 46 -11.14 9.80 -12.66
CA GLY A 46 -11.55 11.15 -12.24
C GLY A 46 -11.18 11.50 -10.80
N ALA A 47 -11.07 10.50 -9.92
CA ALA A 47 -10.65 10.66 -8.52
C ALA A 47 -9.12 10.52 -8.37
N SER A 48 -8.48 9.69 -9.20
CA SER A 48 -7.06 9.40 -9.09
C SER A 48 -6.16 10.51 -9.64
N GLY A 49 -6.64 11.27 -10.63
CA GLY A 49 -5.77 12.19 -11.38
C GLY A 49 -4.57 11.41 -11.95
N ASP A 50 -3.37 11.88 -11.63
CA ASP A 50 -2.10 11.24 -12.01
C ASP A 50 -1.53 10.27 -10.96
N PHE A 51 -2.26 10.01 -9.86
CA PHE A 51 -1.80 9.18 -8.74
C PHE A 51 -2.36 7.76 -8.77
N GLY A 52 -1.57 6.79 -8.32
CA GLY A 52 -2.01 5.41 -8.12
C GLY A 52 -2.11 4.56 -9.38
N PHE A 53 -2.75 3.40 -9.26
CA PHE A 53 -3.01 2.46 -10.36
C PHE A 53 -1.77 2.03 -11.17
N HIS A 54 -0.77 1.54 -10.44
CA HIS A 54 0.46 0.96 -10.97
C HIS A 54 0.29 -0.38 -11.69
N TYR A 55 -0.85 -1.02 -11.47
CA TYR A 55 -1.36 -2.17 -12.21
C TYR A 55 -2.89 -2.08 -12.18
N ASP A 56 -3.55 -2.70 -13.15
CA ASP A 56 -5.00 -2.62 -13.30
C ASP A 56 -5.58 -4.03 -13.54
N PRO A 57 -6.66 -4.43 -12.84
CA PRO A 57 -7.30 -3.72 -11.72
C PRO A 57 -6.52 -3.87 -10.40
N TYR A 58 -6.77 -2.96 -9.45
CA TYR A 58 -6.41 -3.16 -8.04
C TYR A 58 -7.40 -4.12 -7.38
N ASN A 59 -6.89 -5.11 -6.65
CA ASN A 59 -7.67 -6.15 -5.97
C ASN A 59 -7.50 -6.04 -4.45
N PHE A 60 -8.14 -5.05 -3.84
CA PHE A 60 -8.07 -4.83 -2.40
C PHE A 60 -8.53 -6.06 -1.61
N ASP A 61 -7.88 -6.34 -0.48
CA ASP A 61 -8.21 -7.48 0.38
C ASP A 61 -9.45 -7.20 1.25
N SER A 62 -9.77 -5.92 1.46
CA SER A 62 -10.85 -5.48 2.33
C SER A 62 -11.54 -4.18 1.87
N GLY A 63 -12.79 -3.97 2.31
CA GLY A 63 -13.51 -2.71 2.10
C GLY A 63 -12.79 -1.49 2.71
N PRO A 64 -12.23 -1.57 3.92
CA PRO A 64 -11.40 -0.52 4.51
C PRO A 64 -10.21 -0.10 3.65
N GLU A 65 -9.53 -1.03 2.96
CA GLU A 65 -8.43 -0.67 2.04
C GLU A 65 -8.92 0.09 0.82
N GLN A 66 -10.01 -0.36 0.20
CA GLN A 66 -10.61 0.34 -0.93
C GLN A 66 -11.08 1.74 -0.54
N ASP A 67 -11.73 1.89 0.61
CA ASP A 67 -12.18 3.20 1.11
C ASP A 67 -11.01 4.10 1.52
N PHE A 68 -9.98 3.55 2.17
CA PHE A 68 -8.74 4.28 2.46
C PHE A 68 -8.12 4.84 1.20
N PHE A 69 -7.93 3.99 0.18
CA PHE A 69 -7.30 4.40 -1.07
C PHE A 69 -8.09 5.52 -1.74
N ARG A 70 -9.43 5.41 -1.77
CA ARG A 70 -10.31 6.47 -2.29
C ARG A 70 -10.10 7.80 -1.56
N GLN A 71 -10.18 7.79 -0.23
CA GLN A 71 -10.01 9.00 0.57
C GLN A 71 -8.60 9.59 0.45
N LEU A 72 -7.59 8.74 0.29
CA LEU A 72 -6.22 9.15 0.07
C LEU A 72 -6.07 9.84 -1.29
N LEU A 73 -6.63 9.30 -2.37
CA LEU A 73 -6.63 9.98 -3.68
C LEU A 73 -7.29 11.36 -3.61
N ASP A 74 -8.44 11.48 -2.92
CA ASP A 74 -9.11 12.76 -2.69
C ASP A 74 -8.21 13.77 -1.93
N LEU A 75 -7.42 13.29 -0.97
CA LEU A 75 -6.45 14.09 -0.21
C LEU A 75 -5.26 14.52 -1.10
N LEU A 76 -4.73 13.60 -1.90
CA LEU A 76 -3.59 13.87 -2.80
C LEU A 76 -3.94 14.87 -3.90
N GLY A 77 -5.17 14.79 -4.44
CA GLY A 77 -5.67 15.77 -5.41
C GLY A 77 -5.71 17.21 -4.87
N GLN A 78 -5.76 17.40 -3.55
CA GLN A 78 -5.72 18.71 -2.90
C GLN A 78 -4.28 19.22 -2.66
N SER A 79 -3.28 18.34 -2.77
CA SER A 79 -1.88 18.60 -2.43
C SER A 79 -0.87 17.91 -3.37
N PRO A 80 -0.97 18.10 -4.70
CA PRO A 80 -0.19 17.33 -5.67
C PRO A 80 1.29 17.74 -5.77
N GLU A 81 1.65 18.92 -5.27
CA GLU A 81 2.97 19.50 -5.46
C GLU A 81 4.08 18.77 -4.70
N GLU A 82 3.81 18.25 -3.51
CA GLU A 82 4.79 17.54 -2.67
C GLU A 82 4.75 16.02 -2.81
N THR A 83 3.63 15.48 -3.30
CA THR A 83 3.42 14.03 -3.44
C THR A 83 4.05 13.54 -4.74
N GLU A 84 4.81 12.44 -4.65
CA GLU A 84 5.30 11.72 -5.83
C GLU A 84 4.24 10.72 -6.30
N ASP A 85 3.82 9.78 -5.44
CA ASP A 85 2.76 8.82 -5.78
C ASP A 85 2.24 8.04 -4.55
N VAL A 86 1.17 7.25 -4.75
CA VAL A 86 0.62 6.25 -3.82
C VAL A 86 0.56 4.86 -4.45
N TYR A 87 1.14 3.87 -3.78
CA TYR A 87 1.19 2.50 -4.25
C TYR A 87 0.32 1.62 -3.35
N PHE A 88 -0.65 0.91 -3.94
CA PHE A 88 -1.21 -0.29 -3.29
C PHE A 88 -0.27 -1.46 -3.58
N THR A 89 0.28 -2.05 -2.53
CA THR A 89 1.28 -3.12 -2.61
C THR A 89 0.77 -4.45 -2.07
N GLY A 90 -0.37 -4.47 -1.37
CA GLY A 90 -0.93 -5.66 -0.71
C GLY A 90 -1.13 -6.87 -1.64
N ALA A 91 -1.43 -6.65 -2.93
CA ALA A 91 -1.60 -7.75 -3.86
C ALA A 91 -0.34 -8.21 -4.61
N LEU A 92 0.77 -7.47 -4.49
CA LEU A 92 2.05 -7.84 -5.10
C LEU A 92 2.90 -8.58 -4.05
N THR A 93 2.64 -9.88 -3.90
CA THR A 93 3.32 -10.73 -2.89
C THR A 93 4.34 -11.69 -3.49
N ASP A 94 4.35 -11.84 -4.82
CA ASP A 94 5.31 -12.70 -5.54
C ASP A 94 6.67 -12.00 -5.65
N PRO A 95 7.77 -12.57 -5.11
CA PRO A 95 9.11 -11.98 -5.19
C PRO A 95 9.67 -11.88 -6.62
N ASN A 96 9.07 -12.56 -7.59
CA ASN A 96 9.38 -12.36 -9.00
C ASN A 96 8.79 -11.06 -9.55
N LYS A 97 7.71 -10.57 -8.93
CA LYS A 97 6.94 -9.37 -9.35
C LYS A 97 7.23 -8.13 -8.52
N THR A 98 7.81 -8.26 -7.32
CA THR A 98 8.24 -7.12 -6.50
C THR A 98 9.50 -7.46 -5.69
N ASP A 99 10.32 -6.45 -5.38
CA ASP A 99 11.38 -6.55 -4.38
C ASP A 99 10.93 -6.00 -3.02
N PHE A 100 9.71 -5.46 -2.92
CA PHE A 100 9.21 -4.82 -1.72
C PHE A 100 8.44 -5.81 -0.85
N PHE A 101 9.10 -6.26 0.22
CA PHE A 101 8.52 -7.08 1.27
C PHE A 101 9.23 -6.76 2.59
N VAL A 102 8.52 -6.94 3.69
CA VAL A 102 9.06 -6.86 5.04
C VAL A 102 9.29 -8.28 5.56
N GLU A 103 10.45 -8.50 6.16
CA GLU A 103 10.77 -9.75 6.84
C GLU A 103 10.46 -9.66 8.33
N TYR A 104 9.80 -10.68 8.86
CA TYR A 104 9.52 -10.80 10.30
C TYR A 104 9.73 -12.24 10.75
N ARG A 105 10.04 -12.42 12.03
CA ARG A 105 10.13 -13.75 12.64
C ARG A 105 8.74 -14.22 13.04
N GLY A 106 8.31 -15.39 12.59
CA GLY A 106 6.99 -15.97 12.88
C GLY A 106 6.89 -16.60 14.26
N GLU A 107 5.70 -17.11 14.60
CA GLU A 107 5.49 -17.88 15.84
C GLU A 107 6.23 -19.22 15.83
N ASP A 108 6.48 -19.74 14.62
CA ASP A 108 7.25 -20.95 14.34
C ASP A 108 8.77 -20.72 14.37
N ASP A 109 9.21 -19.53 14.78
CA ASP A 109 10.60 -19.10 14.88
C ASP A 109 11.34 -18.99 13.53
N ARG A 110 10.62 -19.09 12.40
CA ARG A 110 11.14 -18.97 11.03
C ARG A 110 10.98 -17.54 10.51
N MET A 111 11.76 -17.20 9.49
CA MET A 111 11.59 -15.94 8.77
C MET A 111 10.45 -16.05 7.78
N HIS A 112 9.55 -15.08 7.83
CA HIS A 112 8.42 -14.91 6.92
C HIS A 112 8.52 -13.56 6.23
N ARG A 113 7.82 -13.45 5.10
CA ARG A 113 7.68 -12.21 4.33
C ARG A 113 6.23 -11.81 4.28
N TYR A 114 5.99 -10.50 4.29
CA TYR A 114 4.71 -9.95 3.89
C TYR A 114 4.93 -8.62 3.15
N THR A 115 3.96 -8.24 2.34
CA THR A 115 3.95 -6.93 1.69
C THR A 115 2.97 -6.05 2.44
N PRO A 116 3.36 -4.83 2.87
CA PRO A 116 2.42 -3.88 3.45
C PRO A 116 1.29 -3.50 2.49
N ASP A 117 0.21 -2.95 3.01
CA ASP A 117 -0.95 -2.59 2.17
C ASP A 117 -0.64 -1.42 1.24
N PHE A 118 -0.11 -0.31 1.77
CA PHE A 118 0.16 0.90 0.99
C PHE A 118 1.53 1.51 1.28
N VAL A 119 2.06 2.20 0.26
CA VAL A 119 3.21 3.09 0.36
C VAL A 119 2.85 4.44 -0.26
N LEU A 120 2.99 5.50 0.52
CA LEU A 120 2.89 6.88 0.06
C LEU A 120 4.29 7.46 -0.06
N ARG A 121 4.63 8.05 -1.21
CA ARG A 121 5.97 8.59 -1.48
C ARG A 121 5.89 10.07 -1.83
N ARG A 122 6.82 10.85 -1.27
CA ARG A 122 6.98 12.27 -1.53
C ARG A 122 8.19 12.55 -2.39
N LYS A 123 8.16 13.70 -3.08
CA LYS A 123 9.25 14.16 -3.96
C LYS A 123 10.54 14.49 -3.20
N ASP A 124 10.45 14.80 -1.91
CA ASP A 124 11.60 15.01 -1.01
C ASP A 124 12.25 13.69 -0.53
N GLY A 125 11.72 12.55 -0.96
CA GLY A 125 12.23 11.22 -0.65
C GLY A 125 11.80 10.67 0.70
N LYS A 126 10.78 11.27 1.34
CA LYS A 126 10.06 10.69 2.47
C LYS A 126 9.02 9.68 2.01
N CYS A 127 8.80 8.65 2.83
CA CYS A 127 7.82 7.61 2.61
C CYS A 127 6.97 7.40 3.87
N LEU A 128 5.69 7.09 3.67
CA LEU A 128 4.78 6.61 4.69
C LEU A 128 4.27 5.24 4.27
N ILE A 129 4.52 4.23 5.09
CA ILE A 129 3.91 2.91 4.94
C ILE A 129 2.63 2.89 5.76
N VAL A 130 1.53 2.43 5.16
CA VAL A 130 0.25 2.29 5.83
C VAL A 130 -0.22 0.83 5.79
N GLU A 131 -0.62 0.34 6.95
CA GLU A 131 -1.24 -0.98 7.11
C GLU A 131 -2.65 -0.81 7.67
N ILE A 132 -3.61 -1.51 7.09
CA ILE A 132 -5.00 -1.51 7.53
C ILE A 132 -5.33 -2.88 8.10
N LYS A 133 -5.96 -2.87 9.27
CA LYS A 133 -6.35 -4.07 10.03
C LYS A 133 -7.73 -3.91 10.61
N ALA A 134 -8.40 -5.02 10.90
CA ALA A 134 -9.66 -4.97 11.61
C ALA A 134 -9.43 -4.63 13.09
N GLU A 135 -10.33 -3.88 13.72
CA GLU A 135 -10.20 -3.49 15.14
C GLU A 135 -10.05 -4.71 16.07
N HIS A 136 -10.70 -5.83 15.75
CA HIS A 136 -10.59 -7.05 16.55
C HIS A 136 -9.20 -7.69 16.51
N ASP A 137 -8.39 -7.40 15.48
CA ASP A 137 -7.02 -7.88 15.35
C ASP A 137 -6.00 -7.03 16.11
N LYS A 138 -6.43 -5.94 16.76
CA LYS A 138 -5.52 -5.00 17.44
C LYS A 138 -4.58 -5.66 18.45
N ALA A 139 -5.06 -6.70 19.13
CA ALA A 139 -4.27 -7.49 20.08
C ALA A 139 -3.66 -8.78 19.47
N HIS A 140 -3.80 -9.01 18.16
CA HIS A 140 -3.28 -10.20 17.49
C HIS A 140 -1.75 -10.25 17.59
N PRO A 141 -1.14 -11.38 17.96
CA PRO A 141 0.31 -11.46 18.18
C PRO A 141 1.14 -11.25 16.90
N VAL A 142 0.54 -11.41 15.72
CA VAL A 142 1.24 -11.20 14.44
C VAL A 142 0.80 -9.90 13.77
N ASP A 143 -0.50 -9.63 13.73
CA ASP A 143 -1.12 -8.56 12.91
C ASP A 143 -1.59 -7.36 13.75
N GLY A 144 -1.52 -7.45 15.07
CA GLY A 144 -1.93 -6.39 15.97
C GLY A 144 -0.93 -5.24 16.05
N GLU A 145 -1.28 -4.24 16.84
CA GLU A 145 -0.54 -2.98 16.98
C GLU A 145 0.89 -3.20 17.49
N THR A 146 1.06 -4.18 18.38
CA THR A 146 2.35 -4.64 18.89
C THR A 146 2.73 -6.01 18.33
N GLY A 147 2.10 -6.42 17.23
CA GLY A 147 2.30 -7.72 16.58
C GLY A 147 3.63 -7.79 15.84
N ARG A 148 4.06 -9.01 15.52
CA ARG A 148 5.38 -9.26 14.91
C ARG A 148 5.60 -8.52 13.59
N LYS A 149 4.56 -8.35 12.76
CA LYS A 149 4.64 -7.56 11.51
C LYS A 149 4.87 -6.08 11.81
N ALA A 150 4.02 -5.49 12.66
CA ALA A 150 4.13 -4.10 13.08
C ALA A 150 5.51 -3.78 13.68
N MET A 151 6.05 -4.68 14.50
CA MET A 151 7.39 -4.50 15.09
C MET A 151 8.51 -4.53 14.05
N ALA A 152 8.38 -5.32 12.99
CA ALA A 152 9.36 -5.31 11.90
C ALA A 152 9.35 -3.99 11.12
N LEU A 153 8.18 -3.41 10.85
CA LEU A 153 8.07 -2.09 10.21
C LEU A 153 8.55 -0.96 11.12
N ARG A 154 8.25 -1.01 12.42
CA ARG A 154 8.78 -0.01 13.37
C ARG A 154 10.29 -0.04 13.45
N GLN A 155 10.93 -1.22 13.36
CA GLN A 155 12.39 -1.30 13.25
C GLN A 155 12.90 -0.59 11.99
N TRP A 156 12.18 -0.64 10.88
CA TRP A 156 12.56 0.11 9.67
C TRP A 156 12.40 1.63 9.86
N GLU A 157 11.29 2.06 10.46
CA GLU A 157 11.05 3.46 10.83
C GLU A 157 12.18 3.98 11.75
N ASP A 158 12.57 3.23 12.77
CA ASP A 158 13.64 3.61 13.72
C ASP A 158 15.02 3.77 13.05
N LEU A 159 15.27 3.10 11.92
CA LEU A 159 16.53 3.26 11.17
C LEU A 159 16.63 4.63 10.50
N ASN A 160 15.50 5.23 10.10
CA ASN A 160 15.48 6.55 9.47
C ASN A 160 14.13 7.26 9.66
N PRO A 161 13.82 7.72 10.89
CA PRO A 161 12.50 8.24 11.23
C PRO A 161 12.18 9.56 10.53
N ASP A 162 13.18 10.27 10.00
CA ASP A 162 12.98 11.50 9.23
C ASP A 162 12.55 11.22 7.79
N ARG A 163 12.78 10.00 7.29
CA ARG A 163 12.47 9.60 5.91
C ARG A 163 11.42 8.52 5.79
N LEU A 164 11.25 7.66 6.79
CA LEU A 164 10.26 6.60 6.76
C LEU A 164 9.35 6.73 7.98
N LYS A 165 8.06 6.78 7.73
CA LYS A 165 7.02 6.69 8.75
C LYS A 165 6.20 5.42 8.57
N TYR A 166 5.67 4.91 9.66
CA TYR A 166 4.75 3.77 9.65
C TYR A 166 3.46 4.10 10.40
N HIS A 167 2.33 3.83 9.75
CA HIS A 167 1.02 4.03 10.34
C HIS A 167 0.16 2.77 10.22
N MET A 168 -0.51 2.40 11.31
CA MET A 168 -1.50 1.33 11.34
C MET A 168 -2.88 1.90 11.60
N ILE A 169 -3.83 1.56 10.73
CA ILE A 169 -5.23 1.93 10.87
C ILE A 169 -6.02 0.69 11.26
N PHE A 170 -6.68 0.76 12.42
CA PHE A 170 -7.63 -0.26 12.86
C PHE A 170 -9.06 0.14 12.50
N ALA A 171 -9.66 -0.56 11.55
CA ALA A 171 -11.00 -0.28 11.04
C ALA A 171 -12.06 -1.10 11.80
N GLN A 172 -13.09 -0.42 12.32
CA GLN A 172 -14.23 -1.07 12.98
C GLN A 172 -15.33 -1.51 12.00
N ARG A 173 -15.34 -0.92 10.81
CA ARG A 173 -16.34 -1.09 9.74
C ARG A 173 -15.64 -0.99 8.39
N ASP A 174 -16.38 -1.13 7.30
CA ASP A 174 -15.86 -1.03 5.92
C ASP A 174 -15.37 0.38 5.51
N THR A 175 -15.36 1.34 6.42
CA THR A 175 -14.98 2.74 6.17
C THR A 175 -13.93 3.22 7.14
N ILE A 176 -12.96 4.00 6.66
CA ILE A 176 -11.96 4.66 7.51
C ILE A 176 -12.51 6.00 8.00
N GLY A 177 -12.42 6.24 9.31
CA GLY A 177 -12.85 7.50 9.91
C GLY A 177 -11.91 8.66 9.55
N HIS A 178 -12.45 9.87 9.42
CA HIS A 178 -11.68 11.07 9.09
C HIS A 178 -10.47 11.31 10.02
N GLU A 179 -10.65 11.10 11.34
CA GLU A 179 -9.57 11.25 12.33
C GLU A 179 -8.46 10.21 12.17
N GLN A 180 -8.79 9.04 11.59
CA GLN A 180 -7.81 8.00 11.34
C GLN A 180 -6.91 8.34 10.16
N LEU A 181 -7.31 9.26 9.26
CA LEU A 181 -6.48 9.74 8.15
C LEU A 181 -5.60 10.95 8.49
N LYS A 182 -5.59 11.36 9.76
CA LYS A 182 -4.82 12.52 10.20
C LYS A 182 -3.33 12.37 9.90
N PRO A 183 -2.67 11.22 10.14
CA PRO A 183 -1.25 11.06 9.82
C PRO A 183 -0.93 11.21 8.33
N GLU A 184 -1.78 10.69 7.45
CA GLU A 184 -1.63 10.83 6.00
C GLU A 184 -1.77 12.29 5.58
N ARG A 185 -2.75 13.00 6.14
CA ARG A 185 -2.95 14.44 5.90
C ARG A 185 -1.75 15.26 6.33
N GLU A 186 -1.29 15.06 7.57
CA GLU A 186 -0.11 15.74 8.10
C GLU A 186 1.13 15.42 7.26
N PHE A 187 1.30 14.18 6.82
CA PHE A 187 2.43 13.77 5.98
C PHE A 187 2.43 14.43 4.61
N VAL A 188 1.26 14.55 3.97
CA VAL A 188 1.08 15.19 2.66
C VAL A 188 1.20 16.72 2.75
N GLU A 189 0.79 17.31 3.87
CA GLU A 189 0.83 18.76 4.10
C GLU A 189 2.14 19.25 4.74
N GLU A 190 2.98 18.35 5.26
CA GLU A 190 4.22 18.71 5.92
C GLU A 190 5.16 19.49 4.99
N GLY A 191 5.60 20.67 5.42
CA GLY A 191 6.51 21.52 4.65
C GLY A 191 5.81 22.49 3.70
N LYS A 192 4.47 22.50 3.65
CA LYS A 192 3.73 23.59 3.03
C LYS A 192 3.93 24.90 3.82
N PRO A 193 4.07 26.05 3.12
CA PRO A 193 4.26 27.35 3.76
C PRO A 193 3.05 27.85 4.55
#